data_AF-A0A061FI44-F1
#
_entry.id   AF-A0A061FI44-F1
#
_cell.length_a   1.000
_cell.length_b   1.000
_cell.length_c   1.000
_cell.angle_alpha   90.00
_cell.angle_beta   90.00
_cell.angle_gamma   90.00
#
_symmetry.space_group_name_H-M   'P 1'
#
loop_
_entity.id
_entity.type
_entity.pdbx_description
1 polymer ?
#
loop_
_entity_poly.entity_id
_entity_poly.type
_entity_poly.pdbx_seq_one_letter_code
_entity_poly.pdbx_strand_id
1 'polypeptide(L)'
;MENPSSSSSSAELERQLCIQREPKALFEKEMKLAREAALQVINNNSKEEALKIFLEGLEPVMTSVKPTWDDSLTSDSDEEY
;
A
#
# COMPACT_ATOMS: atom_id res chain seq x y z
N MET A 1 32.75 16.59 17.47
CA MET A 1 31.37 16.07 17.55
C MET A 1 31.00 15.66 16.14
N GLU A 2 31.14 14.37 15.85
CA GLU A 2 30.75 13.78 14.56
C GLU A 2 29.23 13.69 14.54
N ASN A 3 28.61 14.27 13.51
CA ASN A 3 27.18 14.13 13.28
C ASN A 3 26.93 12.72 12.73
N PRO A 4 26.07 11.88 13.33
CA PRO A 4 25.67 10.66 12.67
C PRO A 4 24.75 11.02 11.50
N SER A 5 25.28 10.88 10.27
CA SER A 5 24.50 10.87 9.04
C SER A 5 23.44 9.78 9.16
N SER A 6 22.22 10.18 9.51
CA SER A 6 21.05 9.32 9.47
C SER A 6 20.77 9.03 8.00
N SER A 7 21.33 7.93 7.47
CA SER A 7 20.98 7.41 6.15
C SER A 7 19.56 6.86 6.21
N SER A 8 18.58 7.75 6.19
CA SER A 8 17.22 7.41 5.81
C SER A 8 17.30 6.93 4.36
N SER A 9 17.42 5.62 4.16
CA SER A 9 17.21 4.98 2.88
C SER A 9 15.71 5.01 2.58
N SER A 10 15.16 6.21 2.39
CA SER A 10 13.97 6.35 1.56
C SER A 10 14.43 5.86 0.20
N ALA A 11 14.14 4.59 -0.11
CA ALA A 11 14.23 4.09 -1.46
C ALA A 11 13.21 4.89 -2.27
N GLU A 12 13.59 6.09 -2.70
CA GLU A 12 12.88 6.85 -3.71
C GLU A 12 12.68 5.85 -4.85
N LEU A 13 11.42 5.57 -5.16
CA LEU A 13 11.04 4.75 -6.31
C LEU A 13 11.42 5.54 -7.55
N GLU A 14 12.72 5.57 -7.86
CA GLU A 14 13.24 6.18 -9.07
C GLU A 14 12.63 5.42 -10.25
N ARG A 15 11.97 6.16 -11.14
CA ARG A 15 11.48 5.59 -12.40
C ARG A 15 12.68 5.03 -13.17
N GLN A 16 12.79 3.71 -13.22
CA GLN A 16 13.84 3.05 -13.94
C GLN A 16 13.50 3.08 -15.42
N LEU A 17 14.31 3.78 -16.24
CA LEU A 17 14.10 3.92 -17.69
C LEU A 17 14.14 2.59 -18.48
N CYS A 18 14.38 1.46 -17.80
CA CYS A 18 14.50 0.14 -18.40
C CYS A 18 13.25 -0.69 -18.08
N ILE A 19 12.41 -0.92 -19.09
CA ILE A 19 11.20 -1.78 -19.03
C ILE A 19 11.45 -3.19 -18.48
N GLN A 20 12.70 -3.66 -18.48
CA GLN A 20 13.06 -4.98 -17.93
C GLN A 20 13.23 -4.98 -16.41
N ARG A 21 13.52 -3.81 -15.82
CA ARG A 21 13.73 -3.65 -14.37
C ARG A 21 12.55 -3.03 -13.65
N GLU A 22 11.60 -2.45 -14.38
CA GLU A 22 10.35 -1.97 -13.81
C GLU A 22 9.54 -3.13 -13.20
N PRO A 23 8.83 -2.89 -12.08
CA PRO A 23 7.91 -3.87 -11.53
C PRO A 23 6.81 -4.16 -12.55
N LYS A 24 6.72 -5.42 -12.96
CA LYS A 24 5.72 -5.86 -13.94
C LYS A 24 4.39 -6.08 -13.25
N ALA A 25 3.34 -5.51 -13.83
CA ALA A 25 1.98 -5.87 -13.47
C ALA A 25 1.72 -7.35 -13.81
N LEU A 26 0.89 -8.00 -12.99
CA LEU A 26 0.44 -9.37 -13.25
C LEU A 26 -0.39 -9.45 -14.53
N PHE A 27 -0.24 -10.53 -15.29
CA PHE A 27 -1.14 -10.84 -16.40
C PHE A 27 -2.55 -11.20 -15.89
N GLU A 28 -3.56 -11.15 -16.77
CA GLU A 28 -4.96 -11.38 -16.38
C GLU A 28 -5.17 -12.69 -15.62
N LYS A 29 -4.52 -13.78 -16.07
CA LYS A 29 -4.60 -15.09 -15.42
C LYS A 29 -4.00 -15.08 -14.01
N GLU A 30 -2.82 -14.49 -13.87
CA GLU A 30 -2.13 -14.36 -12.58
C GLU A 30 -2.93 -13.49 -11.61
N MET A 31 -3.51 -12.40 -12.12
CA MET A 31 -4.40 -11.54 -11.37
C MET A 31 -5.65 -12.28 -10.88
N LYS A 32 -6.27 -13.13 -11.71
CA LYS A 32 -7.41 -13.96 -11.28
C LYS A 32 -7.02 -14.92 -10.16
N LEU A 33 -5.87 -15.60 -10.30
CA LEU A 33 -5.36 -16.51 -9.27
C LEU A 33 -5.03 -15.78 -7.96
N ALA A 34 -4.39 -14.60 -8.04
CA ALA A 34 -4.06 -13.79 -6.88
C ALA A 34 -5.33 -13.35 -6.13
N ARG A 35 -6.38 -12.95 -6.85
CA ARG A 35 -7.68 -12.60 -6.24
C ARG A 35 -8.35 -13.79 -5.57
N GLU A 36 -8.33 -14.96 -6.20
CA GLU A 36 -8.88 -16.18 -5.60
C GLU A 36 -8.16 -16.56 -4.32
N ALA A 37 -6.82 -16.51 -4.33
CA ALA A 37 -6.01 -16.74 -3.14
C ALA A 37 -6.30 -15.72 -2.03
N ALA A 38 -6.44 -14.44 -2.38
CA ALA A 38 -6.81 -13.40 -1.43
C ALA A 38 -8.20 -13.64 -0.80
N LEU A 39 -9.18 -14.08 -1.59
CA LEU A 39 -10.51 -14.44 -1.10
C LEU A 39 -10.46 -15.63 -0.14
N GLN A 40 -9.63 -16.64 -0.41
CA GLN A 40 -9.42 -17.76 0.51
C GLN A 40 -8.87 -17.30 1.87
N VAL A 41 -7.94 -16.35 1.88
CA VAL A 41 -7.42 -15.77 3.12
C VAL A 41 -8.53 -15.02 3.87
N ILE A 42 -9.28 -14.16 3.18
CA ILE A 42 -10.34 -13.35 3.82
C ILE A 42 -11.46 -14.23 4.39
N ASN A 43 -11.87 -15.27 3.66
CA ASN A 43 -13.02 -16.09 4.06
C ASN A 43 -12.69 -17.08 5.19
N ASN A 44 -11.43 -17.47 5.34
CA ASN A 44 -11.02 -18.52 6.27
C ASN A 44 -10.30 -18.00 7.52
N ASN A 45 -10.06 -16.69 7.63
CA ASN A 45 -9.34 -16.10 8.75
C ASN A 45 -10.14 -14.95 9.38
N SER A 46 -9.83 -14.63 10.63
CA SER A 46 -10.30 -13.38 11.23
C SER A 46 -9.72 -12.17 10.49
N LYS A 47 -10.36 -11.01 10.63
CA LYS A 47 -9.89 -9.76 9.98
C LYS A 47 -8.45 -9.44 10.38
N GLU A 48 -8.14 -9.56 11.66
CA GLU A 48 -6.84 -9.24 12.24
C GLU A 48 -5.74 -10.16 11.69
N GLU A 49 -6.06 -11.44 11.55
CA GLU A 49 -5.15 -12.47 11.05
C GLU A 49 -4.95 -12.37 9.54
N ALA A 50 -5.99 -12.07 8.78
CA ALA A 50 -5.89 -11.75 7.36
C ALA A 50 -5.02 -10.51 7.12
N LEU A 51 -5.20 -9.45 7.91
CA LEU A 51 -4.36 -8.25 7.84
C LEU A 51 -2.89 -8.57 8.14
N LYS A 52 -2.62 -9.40 9.15
CA LYS A 52 -1.25 -9.84 9.45
C LYS A 52 -0.61 -10.54 8.25
N ILE A 53 -1.34 -11.41 7.56
CA ILE A 53 -0.86 -12.11 6.36
C ILE A 53 -0.57 -11.11 5.22
N PHE A 54 -1.51 -10.20 4.91
CA PHE A 54 -1.35 -9.25 3.80
C PHE A 54 -0.26 -8.21 4.02
N LEU A 55 0.05 -7.90 5.29
CA LEU A 55 1.05 -6.88 5.65
C LEU A 55 2.41 -7.49 6.00
N GLU A 56 2.55 -8.81 5.97
CA GLU A 56 3.81 -9.48 6.28
C GLU A 56 4.93 -9.02 5.33
N GLY A 57 6.03 -8.51 5.90
CA GLY A 57 7.18 -8.02 5.15
C GLY A 57 7.00 -6.67 4.47
N LEU A 58 5.86 -5.99 4.65
CA LEU A 58 5.66 -4.61 4.18
C LEU A 58 6.15 -3.61 5.24
N GLU A 59 6.91 -2.62 4.81
CA GLU A 59 7.28 -1.47 5.63
C GLU A 59 6.36 -0.28 5.32
N PRO A 60 5.77 0.37 6.34
CA PRO A 60 4.97 1.57 6.14
C PRO A 60 5.82 2.68 5.52
N VAL A 61 5.36 3.22 4.38
CA VAL A 61 5.97 4.44 3.83
C VAL A 61 5.52 5.59 4.71
N MET A 62 6.45 6.19 5.45
CA MET A 62 6.21 7.43 6.19
C MET A 62 5.98 8.57 5.20
N THR A 63 4.73 8.75 4.76
CA THR A 63 4.34 9.98 4.07
C THR A 63 4.32 11.09 5.12
N SER A 64 5.01 12.20 4.86
CA SER A 64 4.90 13.41 5.68
C SER A 64 3.52 14.04 5.44
N VAL A 65 2.45 13.39 5.90
CA VAL A 65 1.16 14.02 6.04
C VAL A 65 1.30 14.95 7.23
N LYS A 66 1.53 16.24 6.96
CA LYS A 66 1.21 17.26 7.96
C LYS A 66 -0.26 17.06 8.29
N PRO A 67 -0.63 16.73 9.54
CA PRO A 67 -2.02 16.58 9.86
C PRO A 67 -2.62 17.98 9.83
N THR A 68 -3.27 18.36 8.73
CA THR A 68 -4.28 19.42 8.79
C THR A 68 -5.48 18.74 9.43
N TRP A 69 -5.66 19.02 10.72
CA TRP A 69 -6.85 18.63 11.46
C TRP A 69 -8.03 19.50 10.99
N ASP A 70 -8.37 19.42 9.72
CA ASP A 70 -9.71 19.75 9.26
C ASP A 70 -10.41 18.44 8.92
N ASP A 71 -10.82 17.76 10.01
CA ASP A 71 -11.95 16.86 10.02
C ASP A 71 -13.21 17.64 9.59
N SER A 72 -13.31 17.92 8.30
CA SER A 72 -14.54 18.34 7.66
C SER A 72 -15.00 17.18 6.79
N LEU A 73 -15.45 16.10 7.45
CA LEU A 73 -16.45 15.19 6.92
C LEU A 73 -17.72 15.99 6.61
N THR A 74 -17.73 16.76 5.53
CA THR A 74 -18.98 17.13 4.86
C THR A 74 -19.38 15.92 4.04
N SER A 75 -20.10 15.02 4.68
CA SER A 75 -20.95 14.03 4.01
C SER A 75 -22.00 14.81 3.22
N ASP A 76 -21.65 15.25 2.02
CA ASP A 76 -22.61 15.72 1.04
C ASP A 76 -23.03 14.51 0.19
N SER A 77 -23.94 13.75 0.76
CA SER A 77 -24.67 12.71 0.04
C SER A 77 -25.77 13.44 -0.72
N ASP A 78 -25.44 13.96 -1.90
CA ASP A 78 -26.44 14.59 -2.78
C ASP A 78 -27.21 13.48 -3.51
N GLU A 79 -28.33 13.11 -2.91
CA GLU A 79 -29.44 12.40 -3.56
C GLU A 79 -30.29 13.42 -4.33
N GLU A 80 -30.05 13.62 -5.63
CA GLU A 80 -30.98 14.42 -6.46
C GLU A 80 -31.11 13.91 -7.91
N TYR A 81 -32.30 13.30 -8.15
CA TYR A 81 -33.05 12.89 -9.37
C TYR A 81 -32.46 11.93 -10.42
#